data_AF-A0AAV5KPL2-F1
#
_entry.id   AF-A0AAV5KPL2-F1
#
_cell.length_a   1.000
_cell.length_b   1.000
_cell.length_c   1.000
_cell.angle_alpha   90.00
_cell.angle_beta   90.00
_cell.angle_gamma   90.00
#
_symmetry.space_group_name_H-M   'P 1'
#
loop_
_entity.id
_entity.type
_entity.pdbx_description
1 polymer ?
#
loop_
_entity_poly.entity_id
_entity_poly.type
_entity_poly.pdbx_seq_one_letter_code
_entity_poly.pdbx_strand_id
1 'polypeptide(L)'
;MGKGGGCGPSKKKLPVSVPGQVLPNARRESLPPAPAPAPAPDESPESPTPTATTIQKTNTTIPVRNSSLRAARRLKIFIIFYSMYGHVEILARRVKKGVDSMDGVEGVLYRVPETLPMEVLEQMRVPPKGDDVPVISVDQLVEADGLLFGFPTRFGSMAGQMKAFFDSTFPLWEQQKLAGVPAGFFVSTGTQGGGQETTA
;
A
#
# COMPACT_ATOMS: atom_id res chain seq x y z
N MET A 1 -1.97 34.54 -17.44
CA MET A 1 -3.40 34.92 -17.54
C MET A 1 -4.02 34.17 -18.72
N GLY A 2 -4.63 33.01 -18.48
CA GLY A 2 -5.28 32.21 -19.52
C GLY A 2 -6.73 31.94 -19.10
N LYS A 3 -7.70 32.40 -19.91
CA LYS A 3 -9.13 32.25 -19.61
C LYS A 3 -9.55 30.80 -19.89
N GLY A 4 -9.96 30.07 -18.85
CA GLY A 4 -10.57 28.76 -18.98
C GLY A 4 -11.98 28.87 -19.58
N GLY A 5 -12.14 28.35 -20.78
CA GLY A 5 -13.45 28.18 -21.42
C GLY A 5 -14.23 27.05 -20.75
N GLY A 6 -15.34 27.40 -20.11
CA GLY A 6 -16.24 26.44 -19.47
C GLY A 6 -16.91 25.51 -20.48
N CYS A 7 -16.97 24.23 -20.14
CA CYS A 7 -17.70 23.20 -20.88
C CYS A 7 -19.20 23.33 -20.56
N GLY A 8 -20.00 23.82 -21.51
CA GLY A 8 -21.46 23.85 -21.39
C GLY A 8 -22.09 22.51 -21.82
N PRO A 9 -23.12 22.00 -21.12
CA PRO A 9 -23.75 20.73 -21.46
C PRO A 9 -24.59 20.84 -22.75
N SER A 10 -24.34 19.93 -23.70
CA SER A 10 -25.03 19.86 -24.99
C SER A 10 -26.48 19.37 -24.84
N LYS A 11 -27.46 20.26 -25.08
CA LYS A 11 -28.91 19.98 -25.02
C LYS A 11 -29.49 19.31 -26.28
N LYS A 12 -28.83 18.30 -26.87
CA LYS A 12 -29.44 17.53 -27.98
C LYS A 12 -28.97 16.08 -27.99
N LYS A 13 -29.70 15.22 -27.27
CA LYS A 13 -29.95 13.80 -27.59
C LYS A 13 -31.01 13.25 -26.63
N LEU A 14 -32.22 13.02 -27.14
CA LEU A 14 -33.24 12.23 -26.45
C LEU A 14 -32.93 10.74 -26.70
N PRO A 15 -33.03 9.86 -25.69
CA PRO A 15 -32.82 8.43 -25.90
C PRO A 15 -34.00 7.81 -26.67
N VAL A 16 -33.66 6.95 -27.63
CA VAL A 16 -34.59 6.15 -28.43
C VAL A 16 -35.31 5.16 -27.52
N SER A 17 -36.64 5.16 -27.54
CA SER A 17 -37.48 4.20 -26.82
C SER A 17 -37.58 2.88 -27.60
N VAL A 18 -37.32 1.76 -26.92
CA VAL A 18 -37.60 0.41 -27.42
C VAL A 18 -38.99 0.00 -26.91
N PRO A 19 -39.95 -0.41 -27.75
CA PRO A 19 -41.27 -0.84 -27.29
C PRO A 19 -41.26 -2.31 -26.89
N GLY A 20 -41.78 -2.61 -25.69
CA GLY A 20 -42.27 -3.94 -25.33
C GLY A 20 -41.38 -4.78 -24.42
N GLN A 21 -41.32 -4.45 -23.13
CA GLN A 21 -41.23 -5.44 -22.06
C GLN A 21 -42.06 -4.95 -20.86
N VAL A 22 -43.14 -5.65 -20.57
CA VAL A 22 -43.96 -5.45 -19.37
C VAL A 22 -43.31 -6.26 -18.25
N LEU A 23 -42.69 -5.59 -17.28
CA LEU A 23 -42.23 -6.22 -16.04
C LEU A 23 -43.41 -6.30 -15.05
N PRO A 24 -43.68 -7.47 -14.43
CA PRO A 24 -44.76 -7.59 -13.46
C PRO A 24 -44.41 -6.87 -12.15
N ASN A 25 -45.41 -6.23 -11.55
CA ASN A 25 -45.35 -5.47 -10.29
C ASN A 25 -44.68 -6.29 -9.17
N ALA A 26 -43.50 -5.86 -8.72
CA ALA A 26 -42.92 -6.29 -7.47
C ALA A 26 -43.68 -5.63 -6.30
N ARG A 27 -44.30 -6.47 -5.46
CA ARG A 27 -44.85 -6.07 -4.16
C ARG A 27 -43.76 -5.36 -3.35
N ARG A 28 -44.07 -4.16 -2.84
CA ARG A 28 -43.33 -3.57 -1.71
C ARG A 28 -43.62 -4.41 -0.47
N GLU A 29 -42.74 -5.35 -0.16
CA GLU A 29 -42.58 -5.79 1.23
C GLU A 29 -41.80 -4.71 1.97
N SER A 30 -42.45 -4.12 2.98
CA SER A 30 -41.86 -3.13 3.88
C SER A 30 -40.76 -3.80 4.70
N LEU A 31 -39.52 -3.35 4.55
CA LEU A 31 -38.43 -3.66 5.47
C LEU A 31 -38.83 -3.23 6.90
N PRO A 32 -38.62 -4.08 7.92
CA PRO A 32 -38.82 -3.66 9.31
C PRO A 32 -37.80 -2.57 9.70
N PRO A 33 -38.16 -1.63 10.59
CA PRO A 33 -37.28 -0.56 11.01
C PRO A 33 -36.06 -1.10 11.77
N ALA A 34 -34.91 -0.46 11.56
CA ALA A 34 -33.67 -0.74 12.29
C ALA A 34 -33.85 -0.51 13.81
N PRO A 35 -33.21 -1.32 14.67
CA PRO A 35 -33.27 -1.10 16.12
C PRO A 35 -32.55 0.19 16.52
N ALA A 36 -33.13 0.90 17.51
CA ALA A 36 -32.63 2.15 18.04
C ALA A 36 -31.24 2.02 18.70
N PRO A 37 -30.41 3.07 18.68
CA PRO A 37 -29.11 3.07 19.36
C PRO A 37 -29.29 3.01 20.89
N ALA A 38 -28.46 2.21 21.55
CA ALA A 38 -28.42 2.08 23.01
C ALA A 38 -28.05 3.42 23.69
N PRO A 39 -28.56 3.72 24.90
CA PRO A 39 -28.24 4.94 25.62
C PRO A 39 -26.78 4.94 26.10
N ALA A 40 -26.11 6.09 25.95
CA ALA A 40 -24.78 6.33 26.49
C ALA A 40 -24.81 6.31 28.04
N PRO A 41 -23.77 5.78 28.71
CA PRO A 41 -23.64 5.93 30.16
C PRO A 41 -23.27 7.38 30.51
N ASP A 42 -24.10 7.97 31.36
CA ASP A 42 -23.86 9.24 32.05
C ASP A 42 -22.93 8.96 33.23
N GLU A 43 -21.68 9.40 33.14
CA GLU A 43 -20.72 9.34 34.25
C GLU A 43 -19.87 10.61 34.24
N SER A 44 -20.30 11.58 35.04
CA SER A 44 -19.52 12.77 35.39
C SER A 44 -18.50 12.40 36.46
N PRO A 45 -17.18 12.64 36.29
CA PRO A 45 -16.24 12.48 37.38
C PRO A 45 -16.16 13.77 38.21
N GLU A 46 -16.58 13.64 39.46
CA GLU A 46 -16.38 14.59 40.55
C GLU A 46 -14.87 14.76 40.84
N SER A 47 -14.42 16.01 40.95
CA SER A 47 -13.03 16.37 41.24
C SER A 47 -12.72 16.36 42.74
N PRO A 48 -11.70 15.63 43.22
CA PRO A 48 -11.15 15.86 44.55
C PRO A 48 -9.88 16.73 44.51
N THR A 49 -9.87 17.72 45.41
CA THR A 49 -8.81 18.67 45.79
C THR A 49 -7.44 18.03 46.03
N PRO A 50 -6.31 18.70 45.70
CA PRO A 50 -4.98 18.15 45.96
C PRO A 50 -4.57 18.35 47.42
N THR A 51 -4.53 17.25 48.19
CA THR A 51 -3.82 17.18 49.48
C THR A 51 -2.36 16.83 49.22
N ALA A 52 -1.45 17.70 49.67
CA ALA A 52 -0.01 17.53 49.56
C ALA A 52 0.45 16.20 50.18
N THR A 53 1.13 15.36 49.40
CA THR A 53 1.85 14.18 49.87
C THR A 53 3.27 14.17 49.32
N THR A 54 4.20 14.17 50.26
CA THR A 54 5.67 14.03 50.18
C THR A 54 6.18 13.09 49.07
N ILE A 55 7.01 13.63 48.18
CA ILE A 55 7.79 12.86 47.19
C ILE A 55 8.92 12.11 47.92
N GLN A 56 8.83 10.78 47.96
CA GLN A 56 9.99 9.92 48.22
C GLN A 56 10.63 9.54 46.87
N LYS A 57 11.91 9.87 46.70
CA LYS A 57 12.72 9.42 45.56
C LYS A 57 12.99 7.93 45.68
N THR A 58 12.22 7.10 44.98
CA THR A 58 12.59 5.71 44.71
C THR A 58 13.09 5.61 43.27
N ASN A 59 14.40 5.45 43.12
CA ASN A 59 15.01 5.09 41.84
C ASN A 59 14.62 3.64 41.51
N THR A 60 13.47 3.46 40.88
CA THR A 60 13.06 2.18 40.30
C THR A 60 13.68 2.07 38.92
N THR A 61 14.84 1.42 38.84
CA THR A 61 15.39 0.90 37.59
C THR A 61 14.38 -0.08 37.01
N ILE A 62 13.69 0.32 35.94
CA ILE A 62 12.90 -0.59 35.11
C ILE A 62 13.88 -1.59 34.49
N PRO A 63 13.76 -2.90 34.74
CA PRO A 63 14.59 -3.87 34.02
C PRO A 63 14.16 -3.85 32.56
N VAL A 64 14.97 -3.23 31.71
CA VAL A 64 14.91 -3.39 30.26
C VAL A 64 14.97 -4.89 30.00
N ARG A 65 13.85 -5.46 29.54
CA ARG A 65 13.78 -6.88 29.15
C ARG A 65 14.93 -7.14 28.19
N ASN A 66 15.86 -7.99 28.62
CA ASN A 66 16.99 -8.47 27.86
C ASN A 66 16.56 -8.89 26.45
N SER A 67 16.86 -8.05 25.46
CA SER A 67 16.75 -8.28 24.02
C SER A 67 17.80 -9.27 23.49
N SER A 68 18.55 -9.91 24.39
CA SER A 68 19.75 -10.70 24.10
C SER A 68 19.51 -12.08 23.49
N LEU A 69 18.26 -12.44 23.18
CA LEU A 69 17.94 -13.63 22.38
C LEU A 69 17.75 -13.33 20.88
N ARG A 70 17.82 -12.06 20.44
CA ARG A 70 17.82 -11.70 19.01
C ARG A 70 19.24 -11.70 18.42
N ALA A 71 20.09 -12.60 18.90
CA ALA A 71 21.47 -12.71 18.44
C ALA A 71 21.55 -13.49 17.11
N ALA A 72 22.28 -12.90 16.16
CA ALA A 72 22.97 -13.48 14.99
C ALA A 72 22.25 -13.67 13.65
N ARG A 73 20.94 -13.39 13.47
CA ARG A 73 20.36 -13.35 12.11
C ARG A 73 20.32 -11.92 11.57
N ARG A 74 20.96 -11.68 10.41
CA ARG A 74 20.76 -10.42 9.66
C ARG A 74 19.29 -10.29 9.27
N LEU A 75 18.72 -9.11 9.55
CA LEU A 75 17.36 -8.78 9.13
C LEU A 75 17.34 -8.60 7.61
N LYS A 76 16.41 -9.27 6.94
CA LYS A 76 16.26 -9.19 5.49
C LYS A 76 15.17 -8.19 5.13
N ILE A 77 15.55 -7.13 4.43
CA ILE A 77 14.59 -6.18 3.85
C ILE A 77 14.49 -6.47 2.36
N PHE A 78 13.31 -6.92 1.92
CA PHE A 78 13.08 -7.20 0.51
C PHE A 78 12.65 -5.91 -0.18
N ILE A 79 13.44 -5.51 -1.17
CA ILE A 79 13.20 -4.33 -2.01
C ILE A 79 12.64 -4.86 -3.34
N ILE A 80 11.31 -4.88 -3.43
CA ILE A 80 10.57 -5.46 -4.53
C ILE A 80 10.08 -4.33 -5.41
N PHE A 81 10.47 -4.32 -6.68
CA PHE A 81 10.10 -3.23 -7.56
C PHE A 81 9.61 -3.68 -8.93
N TYR A 82 8.77 -2.85 -9.52
CA TYR A 82 8.49 -2.87 -10.94
C TYR A 82 9.13 -1.63 -11.59
N SER A 83 9.90 -1.84 -12.65
CA SER A 83 10.45 -0.76 -13.47
C SER A 83 10.30 -1.07 -14.94
N MET A 84 9.64 -0.17 -15.66
CA MET A 84 9.51 -0.29 -17.12
C MET A 84 10.74 0.34 -17.79
N TYR A 85 11.04 1.60 -17.50
CA TYR A 85 12.16 2.35 -18.13
C TYR A 85 13.40 2.50 -17.22
N GLY A 86 13.52 1.70 -16.17
CA GLY A 86 14.70 1.67 -15.30
C GLY A 86 14.78 2.72 -14.18
N HIS A 87 13.99 3.82 -14.20
CA HIS A 87 14.06 4.86 -13.16
C HIS A 87 13.85 4.32 -11.74
N VAL A 88 12.82 3.48 -11.56
CA VAL A 88 12.52 2.84 -10.27
C VAL A 88 13.60 1.86 -9.87
N GLU A 89 14.23 1.16 -10.82
CA GLU A 89 15.35 0.25 -10.52
C GLU A 89 16.56 1.00 -9.98
N ILE A 90 16.93 2.13 -10.60
CA ILE A 90 18.02 2.96 -10.11
C ILE A 90 17.71 3.46 -8.69
N LEU A 91 16.45 3.83 -8.43
CA LEU A 91 16.00 4.21 -7.09
C LEU A 91 16.08 3.03 -6.10
N ALA A 92 15.61 1.85 -6.48
CA ALA A 92 15.68 0.63 -5.67
C ALA A 92 17.12 0.27 -5.30
N ARG A 93 18.07 0.41 -6.23
CA ARG A 93 19.50 0.21 -5.94
C ARG A 93 20.06 1.24 -4.95
N ARG A 94 19.57 2.49 -4.97
CA ARG A 94 19.93 3.49 -3.96
C ARG A 94 19.32 3.18 -2.60
N VAL A 95 18.07 2.72 -2.57
CA VAL A 95 17.42 2.23 -1.36
C VAL A 95 18.20 1.05 -0.77
N LYS A 96 18.61 0.07 -1.60
CA LYS A 96 19.47 -1.04 -1.17
C LYS A 96 20.76 -0.56 -0.53
N LYS A 97 21.47 0.41 -1.15
CA LYS A 97 22.68 0.99 -0.55
C LYS A 97 22.43 1.62 0.81
N GLY A 98 21.27 2.26 1.01
CA GLY A 98 20.87 2.83 2.31
C GLY A 98 20.47 1.77 3.34
N VAL A 99 19.87 0.67 2.91
CA VAL A 99 19.57 -0.48 3.79
C VAL A 99 20.85 -1.19 4.21
N ASP A 100 21.75 -1.46 3.25
CA ASP A 100 23.00 -2.19 3.50
C ASP A 100 24.01 -1.41 4.35
N SER A 101 23.85 -0.09 4.48
CA SER A 101 24.72 0.72 5.35
C SER A 101 24.38 0.58 6.83
N MET A 102 23.27 -0.08 7.17
CA MET A 102 22.85 -0.33 8.55
C MET A 102 23.40 -1.66 9.06
N ASP A 103 23.99 -1.64 10.26
CA ASP A 103 24.53 -2.84 10.88
C ASP A 103 23.43 -3.88 11.16
N GLY A 104 23.68 -5.14 10.78
CA GLY A 104 22.75 -6.25 11.01
C GLY A 104 21.55 -6.31 10.06
N VAL A 105 21.48 -5.46 9.02
CA VAL A 105 20.39 -5.45 8.03
C VAL A 105 20.93 -5.71 6.63
N GLU A 106 20.22 -6.51 5.82
CA GLU A 106 20.58 -6.84 4.45
C GLU A 106 19.43 -6.48 3.52
N GLY A 107 19.70 -5.67 2.49
CA GLY A 107 18.73 -5.38 1.44
C GLY A 107 18.80 -6.42 0.32
N VAL A 108 17.69 -7.04 -0.05
CA VAL A 108 17.63 -7.99 -1.17
C VAL A 108 16.74 -7.41 -2.27
N LEU A 109 17.27 -7.27 -3.49
CA LEU A 109 16.52 -6.72 -4.63
C LEU A 109 15.75 -7.82 -5.33
N TYR A 110 14.50 -7.50 -5.68
CA TYR A 110 13.62 -8.36 -6.45
C TYR A 110 12.84 -7.57 -7.49
N ARG A 111 12.63 -8.18 -8.66
CA ARG A 111 11.74 -7.68 -9.71
C ARG A 111 10.37 -8.34 -9.60
N VAL A 112 9.32 -7.55 -9.81
CA VAL A 112 7.97 -8.07 -10.05
C VAL A 112 7.90 -8.69 -11.45
N PRO A 113 7.19 -9.83 -11.62
CA PRO A 113 6.94 -10.41 -12.95
C PRO A 113 6.34 -9.41 -13.94
N GLU A 114 6.81 -9.46 -15.18
CA GLU A 114 6.22 -8.68 -16.27
C GLU A 114 4.90 -9.33 -16.74
N THR A 115 3.88 -8.51 -16.99
CA THR A 115 2.57 -9.00 -17.45
C THR A 115 2.29 -8.70 -18.90
N LEU A 116 3.04 -7.77 -19.51
CA LEU A 116 2.87 -7.42 -20.92
C LEU A 116 3.63 -8.41 -21.82
N PRO A 117 3.04 -8.78 -22.98
CA PRO A 117 3.74 -9.59 -23.98
C PRO A 117 4.98 -8.88 -24.52
N MET A 118 5.98 -9.66 -24.93
CA MET A 118 7.26 -9.14 -25.43
C MET A 118 7.08 -8.18 -26.62
N GLU A 119 6.17 -8.51 -27.55
CA GLU A 119 5.87 -7.65 -28.71
C GLU A 119 5.44 -6.23 -28.28
N VAL A 120 4.63 -6.11 -27.22
CA VAL A 120 4.17 -4.81 -26.71
C VAL A 120 5.34 -4.05 -26.07
N LEU A 121 6.24 -4.76 -25.37
CA LEU A 121 7.44 -4.15 -24.77
C LEU A 121 8.39 -3.60 -25.85
N GLU A 122 8.56 -4.33 -26.95
CA GLU A 122 9.35 -3.91 -28.11
C GLU A 122 8.74 -2.68 -28.78
N GLN A 123 7.42 -2.68 -29.01
CA GLN A 123 6.70 -1.53 -29.57
C GLN A 123 6.84 -0.28 -28.69
N MET A 124 6.79 -0.44 -27.37
CA MET A 124 7.01 0.62 -26.40
C MET A 124 8.48 1.03 -26.24
N ARG A 125 9.42 0.34 -26.93
CA ARG A 125 10.87 0.57 -26.85
C ARG A 125 11.39 0.50 -25.42
N VAL A 126 10.87 -0.46 -24.67
CA VAL A 126 11.33 -0.73 -23.30
C VAL A 126 12.77 -1.23 -23.36
N PRO A 127 13.72 -0.62 -22.63
CA PRO A 127 15.09 -1.12 -22.59
C PRO A 127 15.14 -2.56 -22.07
N PRO A 128 16.06 -3.41 -22.58
CA PRO A 128 16.24 -4.75 -22.04
C PRO A 128 16.60 -4.67 -20.55
N LYS A 129 15.97 -5.51 -19.74
CA LYS A 129 16.24 -5.58 -18.31
C LYS A 129 17.42 -6.52 -18.08
N GLY A 130 18.34 -6.19 -17.17
CA GLY A 130 19.45 -7.07 -16.81
C GLY A 130 19.01 -8.35 -16.09
N ASP A 131 19.89 -9.35 -16.02
CA ASP A 131 19.63 -10.64 -15.34
C ASP A 131 20.12 -10.66 -13.88
N ASP A 132 20.65 -9.54 -13.39
CA ASP A 132 21.30 -9.45 -12.08
C ASP A 132 20.30 -9.40 -10.89
N VAL A 133 19.06 -8.97 -11.15
CA VAL A 133 18.00 -8.93 -10.13
C VAL A 133 16.99 -10.05 -10.39
N PRO A 134 16.81 -11.01 -9.48
CA PRO A 134 15.86 -12.11 -9.68
C PRO A 134 14.41 -11.61 -9.66
N VAL A 135 13.53 -12.37 -10.33
CA VAL A 135 12.08 -12.17 -10.26
C VAL A 135 11.55 -12.91 -9.02
N ILE A 136 10.70 -12.26 -8.22
CA ILE A 136 10.15 -12.82 -6.98
C ILE A 136 8.84 -13.56 -7.20
N SER A 137 8.67 -14.69 -6.51
CA SER A 137 7.37 -15.33 -6.30
C SER A 137 6.73 -14.83 -5.00
N VAL A 138 5.39 -14.78 -4.96
CA VAL A 138 4.65 -14.36 -3.76
C VAL A 138 5.01 -15.16 -2.51
N ASP A 139 5.24 -16.46 -2.63
CA ASP A 139 5.53 -17.33 -1.49
C ASP A 139 6.81 -16.92 -0.74
N GLN A 140 7.75 -16.27 -1.43
CA GLN A 140 9.01 -15.82 -0.85
C GLN A 140 8.84 -14.59 0.04
N LEU A 141 7.72 -13.86 -0.04
CA LEU A 141 7.48 -12.67 0.76
C LEU A 141 7.56 -12.92 2.27
N VAL A 142 7.28 -14.15 2.70
CA VAL A 142 7.30 -14.57 4.12
C VAL A 142 8.71 -14.66 4.70
N GLU A 143 9.74 -14.67 3.85
CA GLU A 143 11.14 -14.70 4.28
C GLU A 143 11.65 -13.30 4.67
N ALA A 144 10.90 -12.25 4.36
CA ALA A 144 11.28 -10.87 4.63
C ALA A 144 10.96 -10.48 6.08
N ASP A 145 11.91 -9.80 6.73
CA ASP A 145 11.67 -9.12 8.01
C ASP A 145 11.07 -7.72 7.82
N GLY A 146 11.14 -7.20 6.59
CA GLY A 146 10.50 -5.94 6.18
C GLY A 146 10.44 -5.83 4.65
N LEU A 147 9.46 -5.06 4.16
CA LEU A 147 9.14 -4.96 2.74
C LEU A 147 9.26 -3.52 2.26
N LEU A 148 9.89 -3.30 1.11
CA LEU A 148 9.92 -2.02 0.42
C LEU A 148 9.45 -2.23 -1.02
N PHE A 149 8.36 -1.58 -1.39
CA PHE A 149 7.75 -1.70 -2.71
C PHE A 149 8.03 -0.47 -3.57
N GLY A 150 8.56 -0.70 -4.77
CA GLY A 150 8.89 0.34 -5.73
C GLY A 150 8.08 0.24 -7.00
N PHE A 151 7.41 1.30 -7.44
CA PHE A 151 6.70 1.27 -8.74
C PHE A 151 6.51 2.66 -9.35
N PRO A 152 6.39 2.75 -10.69
CA PRO A 152 6.03 4.00 -11.34
C PRO A 152 4.55 4.28 -11.14
N THR A 153 4.20 5.57 -11.15
CA THR A 153 2.79 5.98 -11.18
C THR A 153 2.12 5.64 -12.51
N ARG A 154 0.85 5.27 -12.44
CA ARG A 154 -0.10 5.18 -13.54
C ARG A 154 -1.39 5.88 -13.10
N PHE A 155 -1.54 7.15 -13.50
CA PHE A 155 -2.70 8.00 -13.16
C PHE A 155 -2.99 8.10 -11.66
N GLY A 156 -1.95 8.23 -10.83
CA GLY A 156 -2.10 8.30 -9.38
C GLY A 156 -2.34 6.94 -8.72
N SER A 157 -2.11 5.84 -9.44
CA SER A 157 -2.16 4.47 -8.92
C SER A 157 -0.88 3.71 -9.28
N MET A 158 -0.72 2.51 -8.72
CA MET A 158 0.40 1.63 -9.04
C MET A 158 0.32 1.10 -10.49
N ALA A 159 1.44 0.64 -11.02
CA ALA A 159 1.45 -0.09 -12.29
C ALA A 159 0.65 -1.40 -12.20
N GLY A 160 0.00 -1.79 -13.30
CA GLY A 160 -0.81 -3.01 -13.37
C GLY A 160 -0.03 -4.28 -12.99
N GLN A 161 1.27 -4.33 -13.30
CA GLN A 161 2.18 -5.41 -12.91
C GLN A 161 2.28 -5.55 -11.39
N MET A 162 2.47 -4.43 -10.68
CA MET A 162 2.53 -4.44 -9.21
C MET A 162 1.17 -4.83 -8.62
N LYS A 163 0.07 -4.35 -9.21
CA LYS A 163 -1.28 -4.71 -8.77
C LYS A 163 -1.55 -6.21 -8.94
N ALA A 164 -1.18 -6.79 -10.08
CA ALA A 164 -1.31 -8.22 -10.34
C ALA A 164 -0.48 -9.06 -9.34
N PHE A 165 0.72 -8.59 -9.00
CA PHE A 165 1.54 -9.23 -7.96
C PHE A 165 0.84 -9.21 -6.59
N PHE A 166 0.30 -8.08 -6.15
CA PHE A 166 -0.49 -8.03 -4.92
C PHE A 166 -1.75 -8.90 -4.98
N ASP A 167 -2.45 -8.95 -6.11
CA ASP A 167 -3.62 -9.82 -6.27
C ASP A 167 -3.29 -11.31 -6.12
N SER A 168 -2.07 -11.71 -6.50
CA SER A 168 -1.59 -13.08 -6.30
C SER A 168 -1.22 -13.42 -4.84
N THR A 169 -1.24 -12.46 -3.91
CA THR A 169 -0.91 -12.70 -2.49
C THR A 169 -2.07 -13.26 -1.64
N PHE A 170 -3.23 -13.53 -2.24
CA PHE A 170 -4.41 -14.03 -1.53
C PHE A 170 -4.12 -15.23 -0.59
N PRO A 171 -3.36 -16.27 -0.99
CA PRO A 171 -3.05 -17.39 -0.09
C PRO A 171 -2.28 -16.99 1.18
N LEU A 172 -1.45 -15.95 1.10
CA LEU A 172 -0.71 -15.42 2.25
C LEU A 172 -1.61 -14.57 3.14
N TRP A 173 -2.52 -13.82 2.54
CA TRP A 173 -3.51 -13.00 3.23
C TRP A 173 -4.49 -13.86 4.04
N GLU A 174 -5.00 -14.94 3.44
CA GLU A 174 -5.91 -15.90 4.11
C GLU A 174 -5.28 -16.45 5.40
N GLN A 175 -3.97 -16.70 5.36
CA GLN A 175 -3.19 -17.25 6.48
C GLN A 175 -2.56 -16.16 7.37
N GLN A 176 -2.80 -14.87 7.10
CA GLN A 176 -2.21 -13.74 7.81
C GLN A 176 -0.67 -13.77 7.90
N LYS A 177 0.00 -14.39 6.92
CA LYS A 177 1.45 -14.66 6.98
C LYS A 177 2.32 -13.41 6.95
N LEU A 178 1.80 -12.30 6.43
CA LEU A 178 2.50 -11.00 6.36
C LEU A 178 2.02 -10.02 7.44
N ALA A 179 1.15 -10.46 8.36
CA ALA A 179 0.66 -9.60 9.42
C ALA A 179 1.80 -9.19 10.36
N GLY A 180 1.92 -7.88 10.62
CA GLY A 180 2.97 -7.31 11.48
C GLY A 180 4.32 -7.11 10.80
N VAL A 181 4.48 -7.50 9.53
CA VAL A 181 5.69 -7.18 8.75
C VAL A 181 5.64 -5.72 8.32
N PRO A 182 6.62 -4.87 8.69
CA PRO A 182 6.64 -3.47 8.27
C PRO A 182 6.83 -3.37 6.76
N ALA A 183 6.06 -2.47 6.13
CA ALA A 183 6.12 -2.20 4.71
C ALA A 183 6.27 -0.69 4.43
N GLY A 184 7.00 -0.36 3.38
CA GLY A 184 7.12 1.01 2.86
C GLY A 184 7.04 1.04 1.34
N PHE A 185 6.81 2.24 0.80
CA PHE A 185 6.62 2.46 -0.63
C PHE A 185 7.55 3.56 -1.14
N PHE A 186 8.02 3.42 -2.38
CA PHE A 186 8.70 4.48 -3.10
C PHE A 186 8.21 4.54 -4.54
N VAL A 187 7.97 5.75 -5.03
CA VAL A 187 7.29 5.99 -6.30
C VAL A 187 8.16 6.81 -7.24
N SER A 188 7.99 6.58 -8.54
CA SER A 188 8.54 7.45 -9.58
C SER A 188 7.39 8.02 -10.43
N THR A 189 7.34 9.34 -10.58
CA THR A 189 6.41 10.03 -11.48
C THR A 189 7.14 10.75 -12.60
N GLY A 190 6.43 11.02 -13.70
CA GLY A 190 6.96 11.80 -14.81
C GLY A 190 6.93 13.32 -14.59
N THR A 191 6.11 13.81 -13.66
CA THR A 191 5.93 15.25 -13.39
C THR A 191 5.79 15.53 -11.90
N GLN A 192 6.04 16.78 -11.49
CA GLN A 192 6.01 17.21 -10.08
C GLN A 192 4.64 17.04 -9.41
N GLY A 193 3.54 17.17 -10.17
CA GLY A 193 2.17 16.92 -9.70
C GLY A 193 1.59 15.57 -10.15
N GLY A 194 2.43 14.63 -10.59
CA GLY A 194 2.01 13.40 -11.26
C GLY A 194 1.49 12.29 -10.34
N GLY A 195 1.06 12.61 -9.12
CA GLY A 195 0.58 11.64 -8.14
C GLY A 195 1.66 11.01 -7.26
N GLN A 196 2.70 11.78 -6.89
CA GLN A 196 3.76 11.31 -5.99
C GLN A 196 3.21 10.79 -4.65
N GLU A 197 2.22 11.51 -4.12
CA GLU A 197 1.59 11.19 -2.85
C GLU A 197 0.43 10.20 -3.04
N THR A 198 -0.44 10.42 -4.04
CA THR A 198 -1.65 9.60 -4.22
C THR A 198 -1.38 8.18 -4.68
N THR A 199 -0.22 7.94 -5.29
CA THR A 199 0.20 6.60 -5.74
C THR A 199 0.77 5.75 -4.59
N ALA A 200 1.32 6.40 -3.56
CA ALA A 200 2.10 5.78 -2.49
C ALA A 200 1.22 5.10 -1.43
#